data_AF-A0A978T3X1-F1
#
_entry.id   AF-A0A978T3X1-F1
#
_cell.length_a   1.000
_cell.length_b   1.000
_cell.length_c   1.000
_cell.angle_alpha   90.00
_cell.angle_beta   90.00
_cell.angle_gamma   90.00
#
_symmetry.space_group_name_H-M   'P 1'
#
loop_
_entity.id
_entity.type
_entity.pdbx_description
1 polymer ?
#
loop_
_entity_poly.entity_id
_entity_poly.type
_entity_poly.pdbx_seq_one_letter_code
_entity_poly.pdbx_strand_id
1 'polypeptide(L)' 'MRILLSNDDGIFSPGIRTLANALAEAGHEVTVVAPDGERSATGHGLTLHHPIRADVI' A
#
# COMPACT_ATOMS: atom_id res chain seq x y z
N MET A 1 12.99 -11.58 5.90
CA MET A 1 13.04 -11.07 4.51
C MET A 1 12.53 -9.63 4.50
N ARG A 2 12.75 -8.89 3.41
CA ARG A 2 12.20 -7.53 3.23
C ARG A 2 11.01 -7.61 2.28
N ILE A 3 9.86 -7.11 2.70
CA ILE A 3 8.59 -7.23 1.97
C ILE A 3 8.00 -5.82 1.75
N LEU A 4 7.67 -5.50 0.50
CA LEU A 4 6.87 -4.33 0.14
C LEU A 4 5.42 -4.76 -0.05
N LEU A 5 4.51 -4.12 0.68
CA LEU A 5 3.08 -4.40 0.64
C LEU A 5 2.31 -3.20 0.09
N SER A 6 1.36 -3.46 -0.80
CA SER A 6 0.48 -2.47 -1.44
C SER A 6 -0.90 -3.06 -1.72
N ASN A 7 -1.92 -2.21 -1.90
CA ASN A 7 -3.27 -2.58 -2.31
C ASN A 7 -3.94 -1.44 -3.09
N ASP A 8 -5.10 -1.72 -3.68
CA ASP A 8 -5.91 -0.72 -4.40
C ASP A 8 -7.02 -0.11 -3.52
N ASP A 9 -7.38 -0.72 -2.39
CA ASP A 9 -8.43 -0.20 -1.49
C ASP A 9 -7.96 1.01 -0.66
N GLY A 10 -6.64 1.25 -0.62
CA GLY A 10 -6.00 2.33 0.11
C GLY A 10 -5.37 1.93 1.44
N ILE A 11 -4.53 2.82 1.98
CA ILE A 11 -3.68 2.62 3.15
C ILE A 11 -4.45 2.40 4.46
N PHE A 12 -5.68 2.90 4.54
CA PHE A 12 -6.55 2.76 5.70
C PHE A 12 -7.44 1.52 5.66
N SER A 13 -7.28 0.66 4.64
CA SER A 13 -8.07 -0.58 4.56
C SER A 13 -7.69 -1.55 5.71
N PRO A 14 -8.67 -2.25 6.31
CA PRO A 14 -8.38 -3.19 7.39
C PRO A 14 -7.57 -4.40 6.89
N GLY A 15 -7.69 -4.77 5.61
CA GLY A 15 -7.01 -5.92 5.02
C GLY A 15 -5.50 -5.74 4.98
N ILE A 16 -5.02 -4.61 4.44
CA ILE A 16 -3.57 -4.36 4.33
C ILE A 16 -2.91 -4.25 5.70
N ARG A 17 -3.60 -3.65 6.68
CA ARG A 17 -3.13 -3.56 8.07
C ARG A 17 -3.03 -4.93 8.73
N THR A 18 -4.03 -5.78 8.54
CA THR A 18 -4.04 -7.15 9.11
C THR A 18 -2.90 -7.99 8.54
N LEU A 19 -2.67 -7.90 7.22
CA LEU A 19 -1.59 -8.63 6.56
C LEU A 19 -0.20 -8.10 6.97
N ALA A 20 -0.02 -6.78 7.04
CA ALA A 20 1.22 -6.17 7.48
C ALA A 20 1.60 -6.64 8.90
N ASN A 21 0.63 -6.65 9.82
CA ASN A 21 0.85 -7.13 11.19
C ASN A 21 1.25 -8.61 11.22
N ALA A 22 0.53 -9.47 10.50
CA ALA A 22 0.84 -10.90 10.46
C ALA A 22 2.24 -11.19 9.88
N LEU A 23 2.66 -10.45 8.84
CA LEU A 23 3.99 -10.58 8.25
C LEU A 23 5.09 -10.07 9.20
N ALA A 24 4.82 -8.99 9.93
CA ALA A 24 5.74 -8.48 10.95
C ALA A 24 5.90 -9.46 12.12
N GLU A 25 4.78 -10.03 12.60
CA GLU A 25 4.78 -11.08 13.64
C GLU A 25 5.54 -12.34 13.20
N ALA A 26 5.51 -12.67 11.90
CA ALA A 26 6.30 -13.75 11.32
C ALA A 26 7.82 -13.44 11.21
N GLY A 27 8.28 -12.26 11.66
CA GLY A 27 9.69 -11.87 11.69
C GLY A 27 10.20 -11.30 10.36
N HIS A 28 9.32 -10.71 9.55
CA HIS A 28 9.71 -10.03 8.31
C HIS A 28 9.82 -8.50 8.51
N GLU A 29 10.72 -7.87 7.76
CA GLU A 29 10.80 -6.41 7.64
C GLU A 29 9.77 -6.00 6.58
N VAL A 30 8.69 -5.34 7.00
CA VAL A 30 7.56 -4.97 6.13
C VAL A 30 7.55 -3.46 5.91
N THR A 31 7.47 -3.04 4.65
CA THR A 31 7.22 -1.65 4.24
C THR A 31 5.88 -1.60 3.52
N VAL A 32 5.00 -0.69 3.91
CA VAL A 32 3.66 -0.54 3.30
C VAL A 32 3.63 0.75 2.49
N VAL A 33 3.21 0.66 1.23
CA VAL A 33 2.97 1.82 0.35
C VAL A 33 1.66 1.57 -0.37
N ALA A 34 0.66 2.41 -0.14
CA ALA A 34 -0.66 2.27 -0.73
C ALA A 34 -1.29 3.65 -1.02
N PRO A 35 -2.32 3.72 -1.89
CA PRO A 35 -3.06 4.94 -2.16
C PRO A 35 -3.72 5.54 -0.90
N ASP A 36 -4.00 6.84 -0.96
CA ASP A 36 -4.71 7.61 0.07
C ASP A 36 -6.20 7.24 0.21
N GLY A 37 -6.77 6.57 -0.80
CA GLY A 37 -8.15 6.06 -0.82
C GLY A 37 -8.36 5.01 -1.91
N GLU A 38 -9.60 4.57 -2.10
CA GLU A 38 -9.93 3.50 -3.05
C GLU A 38 -9.61 3.89 -4.52
N ARG A 39 -8.90 2.98 -5.21
CA ARG A 39 -8.55 3.06 -6.63
C ARG A 39 -9.05 1.84 -7.42
N SER A 40 -10.01 1.10 -6.87
CA SER A 40 -10.68 0.00 -7.58
C SER A 40 -11.17 0.46 -8.96
N ALA A 41 -10.99 -0.40 -9.96
CA ALA A 41 -11.41 -0.17 -11.36
C ALA A 41 -10.71 0.96 -12.16
N THR A 42 -9.62 1.56 -11.66
CA THR A 42 -8.83 2.51 -12.48
C THR A 42 -7.87 1.84 -13.46
N GLY A 43 -7.68 0.51 -13.37
CA GLY A 43 -6.72 -0.25 -14.18
C GLY A 43 -5.26 0.03 -13.80
N HIS A 44 -4.31 -0.50 -14.60
CA HIS A 44 -2.86 -0.34 -14.39
C HIS A 44 -2.31 0.98 -14.96
N GLY A 45 -3.02 2.08 -14.75
CA GLY A 45 -2.64 3.39 -15.29
C GLY A 45 -1.39 3.96 -14.63
N LEU A 46 -0.52 4.58 -15.42
CA LEU A 46 0.62 5.35 -14.92
C LEU A 46 0.32 6.85 -14.98
N THR A 47 0.57 7.57 -13.88
CA THR A 47 0.47 9.03 -13.85
C THR A 47 1.68 9.65 -14.54
N LEU A 48 1.51 10.12 -15.78
CA LEU A 48 2.60 10.70 -16.58
C LEU A 48 2.58 12.23 -16.68
N HIS A 49 1.40 12.84 -16.53
CA HIS A 49 1.19 14.27 -16.82
C HIS A 49 1.01 15.13 -15.57
N HIS A 50 0.99 14.52 -14.38
CA HIS A 50 0.80 15.22 -13.12
C HIS A 50 1.86 14.77 -12.12
N PRO A 51 2.32 15.66 -11.21
CA PRO A 51 3.25 15.28 -10.16
C PRO A 51 2.60 14.34 -9.14
N ILE A 52 3.35 13.35 -8.67
CA ILE A 52 2.94 12.44 -7.59
C ILE A 52 3.39 13.03 -6.25
N ARG A 53 2.54 12.92 -5.23
CA ARG A 53 2.83 13.30 -3.84
C ARG A 53 2.71 12.08 -2.95
N ALA A 54 3.50 12.03 -1.88
CA ALA A 54 3.47 10.96 -0.90
C ALA A 54 3.76 11.55 0.49
N ASP A 55 3.02 11.08 1.48
CA ASP A 55 3.18 11.45 2.89
C ASP A 55 3.58 10.21 3.70
N VAL A 56 4.44 10.40 4.70
CA VAL A 56 4.80 9.35 5.66
C VAL A 56 3.76 9.36 6.76
N ILE A 57 3.15 8.20 7.01
CA ILE A 57 2.08 7.99 7.99
C ILE A 57 2.55 7.06 9.10
#